data_AF-A0A2G6FW80-F1
#
_entry.id   AF-A0A2G6FW80-F1
#
_cell.length_a   1.000
_cell.length_b   1.000
_cell.length_c   1.000
_cell.angle_alpha   90.00
_cell.angle_beta   90.00
_cell.angle_gamma   90.00
#
_symmetry.space_group_name_H-M   'P 1'
#
loop_
_entity.id
_entity.type
_entity.pdbx_description
1 polymer ?
#
loop_
_entity_poly.entity_id
_entity_poly.type
_entity_poly.pdbx_seq_one_letter_code
_entity_poly.pdbx_strand_id
1 'polypeptide(L)'
;MPVNFCEHLESYGVAYGRARASYRHCVHLLETCLEEPQNSALPTNLAASLQEWLTETGTLRQQFKLLVDEGTIVLARNPEAERKFQGKRFPVCGACAFQVPRLEFSDFRWDESGELLFQDRPLPVPASQTPASQTPEADAVPASGATI
;
A
#
# COMPACT_ATOMS: atom_id res chain seq x y z
N MET A 1 -18.62 9.20 -5.75
CA MET A 1 -18.42 10.33 -6.66
C MET A 1 -16.95 10.43 -7.05
N PRO A 2 -16.62 10.61 -8.34
CA PRO A 2 -15.25 10.91 -8.78
C PRO A 2 -14.79 12.23 -8.13
N VAL A 3 -13.52 12.30 -7.78
CA VAL A 3 -12.92 13.56 -7.31
C VAL A 3 -12.54 14.33 -8.56
N ASN A 4 -13.22 15.45 -8.80
CA ASN A 4 -12.95 16.28 -9.96
C ASN A 4 -11.76 17.18 -9.65
N PHE A 5 -10.65 16.96 -10.34
CA PHE A 5 -9.48 17.82 -10.29
C PHE A 5 -9.66 19.01 -11.23
N CYS A 6 -8.94 20.11 -10.99
CA CYS A 6 -8.84 21.18 -11.97
C CYS A 6 -7.97 20.73 -13.17
N GLU A 7 -8.15 21.40 -14.31
CA GLU A 7 -7.40 21.10 -15.55
C GLU A 7 -5.87 21.15 -15.36
N HIS A 8 -5.37 22.04 -14.51
CA HIS A 8 -3.94 22.15 -14.17
C HIS A 8 -3.38 20.94 -13.41
N LEU A 9 -4.24 20.09 -12.86
CA LEU A 9 -3.88 18.92 -12.05
C LEU A 9 -4.44 17.63 -12.65
N GLU A 10 -4.76 17.60 -13.94
CA GLU A 10 -5.35 16.44 -14.60
C GLU A 10 -4.48 15.18 -14.43
N SER A 11 -3.17 15.28 -14.69
CA SER A 11 -2.22 14.18 -14.55
C SER A 11 -2.17 13.63 -13.12
N TYR A 12 -2.13 14.52 -12.13
CA TYR A 12 -2.21 14.17 -10.72
C TYR A 12 -3.54 13.51 -10.37
N GLY A 13 -4.64 14.01 -10.94
CA GLY A 13 -5.98 13.44 -10.74
C GLY A 13 -6.12 12.03 -11.27
N VAL A 14 -5.51 11.72 -12.42
CA VAL A 14 -5.45 10.36 -12.96
C VAL A 14 -4.67 9.43 -12.02
N ALA A 15 -3.49 9.84 -11.57
CA ALA A 15 -2.70 9.05 -10.62
C ALA A 15 -3.44 8.86 -9.29
N TYR A 16 -4.12 9.89 -8.80
CA TYR A 16 -4.94 9.82 -7.59
C TYR A 16 -6.07 8.81 -7.76
N GLY A 17 -6.74 8.84 -8.92
CA GLY A 17 -7.79 7.90 -9.28
C GLY A 17 -7.31 6.44 -9.26
N ARG A 18 -6.14 6.17 -9.85
CA ARG A 18 -5.52 4.84 -9.86
C ARG A 18 -5.16 4.36 -8.45
N ALA A 19 -4.45 5.18 -7.67
CA ALA A 19 -4.08 4.85 -6.30
C ALA A 19 -5.31 4.62 -5.38
N ARG A 20 -6.40 5.37 -5.61
CA ARG A 20 -7.66 5.15 -4.89
C ARG A 20 -8.38 3.88 -5.33
N ALA A 21 -8.34 3.54 -6.62
CA ALA A 21 -8.93 2.31 -7.14
C ALA A 21 -8.18 1.07 -6.62
N SER A 22 -6.85 1.08 -6.65
CA SER A 22 -6.03 -0.02 -6.13
C SER A 22 -6.20 -0.20 -4.62
N TYR A 23 -6.26 0.89 -3.85
CA TYR A 23 -6.61 0.83 -2.42
C TYR A 23 -7.98 0.17 -2.19
N ARG A 24 -9.02 0.58 -2.94
CA ARG A 24 -10.37 0.00 -2.80
C ARG A 24 -10.41 -1.47 -3.15
N HIS A 25 -9.66 -1.88 -4.18
CA HIS A 25 -9.55 -3.28 -4.55
C HIS A 25 -8.87 -4.09 -3.44
N CYS A 26 -7.79 -3.56 -2.87
CA CYS A 26 -7.09 -4.16 -1.75
C CYS A 26 -8.02 -4.33 -0.53
N VAL A 27 -8.76 -3.29 -0.15
CA VAL A 27 -9.74 -3.35 0.95
C VAL A 27 -10.79 -4.42 0.70
N HIS A 28 -11.34 -4.49 -0.52
CA HIS A 28 -12.33 -5.50 -0.87
C HIS A 28 -11.79 -6.93 -0.75
N LEU A 29 -10.56 -7.18 -1.22
CA LEU A 29 -9.93 -8.49 -1.07
C LEU A 29 -9.67 -8.84 0.39
N LEU A 30 -9.34 -7.86 1.23
CA LEU A 30 -9.14 -8.07 2.67
C LEU A 30 -10.43 -8.41 3.39
N GLU A 31 -11.50 -7.68 3.12
CA GLU A 31 -12.83 -7.99 3.64
C GLU A 31 -13.22 -9.43 3.25
N THR A 32 -12.97 -9.81 2.00
CA THR A 32 -13.19 -11.19 1.52
C THR A 32 -12.32 -12.21 2.27
N CYS A 33 -11.04 -11.91 2.54
CA CYS A 33 -10.17 -12.78 3.34
C CYS A 33 -10.68 -13.00 4.76
N LEU A 34 -11.27 -11.96 5.37
CA LEU A 34 -11.83 -12.02 6.72
C LEU A 34 -13.13 -12.83 6.75
N GLU A 35 -13.93 -12.76 5.68
CA GLU A 35 -15.19 -13.50 5.54
C GLU A 35 -14.98 -14.96 5.12
N GLU A 36 -13.98 -15.25 4.29
CA GLU A 36 -13.69 -16.56 3.69
C GLU A 36 -12.25 -17.03 3.93
N PRO A 37 -11.83 -17.27 5.18
CA PRO A 37 -10.43 -17.55 5.52
C PRO A 37 -9.86 -18.85 4.93
N GLN A 38 -10.73 -19.78 4.49
CA GLN A 38 -10.32 -21.03 3.84
C GLN A 38 -10.00 -20.92 2.33
N ASN A 39 -10.20 -19.75 1.71
CA ASN A 39 -9.94 -19.60 0.28
C ASN A 39 -8.44 -19.39 0.02
N SER A 40 -7.77 -20.44 -0.46
CA SER A 40 -6.32 -20.49 -0.65
C SER A 40 -5.78 -19.54 -1.73
N ALA A 41 -6.63 -19.00 -2.62
CA ALA A 41 -6.22 -18.07 -3.66
C ALA A 41 -6.22 -16.60 -3.20
N LEU A 42 -6.98 -16.27 -2.14
CA LEU A 42 -7.10 -14.89 -1.66
C LEU A 42 -5.78 -14.30 -1.15
N PRO A 43 -4.90 -15.02 -0.42
CA PRO A 43 -3.65 -14.44 0.05
C PRO A 43 -2.71 -13.99 -1.07
N THR A 44 -2.61 -14.77 -2.16
CA THR A 44 -1.78 -14.41 -3.31
C THR A 44 -2.35 -13.19 -4.05
N ASN A 45 -3.67 -13.16 -4.26
CA ASN A 45 -4.34 -12.02 -4.88
C ASN A 45 -4.22 -10.75 -4.04
N LEU A 46 -4.32 -10.88 -2.72
CA LEU A 46 -4.14 -9.80 -1.76
C LEU A 46 -2.71 -9.25 -1.81
N ALA A 47 -1.69 -10.12 -1.81
CA ALA A 47 -0.30 -9.70 -1.91
C ALA A 47 -0.04 -8.91 -3.21
N ALA A 48 -0.58 -9.39 -4.34
CA ALA A 48 -0.49 -8.69 -5.62
C ALA A 48 -1.18 -7.32 -5.58
N SER A 49 -2.39 -7.24 -5.01
CA SER A 49 -3.14 -5.99 -4.88
C SER A 49 -2.47 -4.99 -3.94
N LEU A 50 -1.87 -5.45 -2.83
CA LEU A 50 -1.05 -4.62 -1.95
C LEU A 50 0.17 -4.04 -2.69
N GLN A 51 0.87 -4.87 -3.47
CA GLN A 51 2.01 -4.43 -4.26
C GLN A 51 1.63 -3.39 -5.31
N GLU A 52 0.49 -3.57 -5.99
CA GLU A 52 -0.07 -2.60 -6.92
C GLU A 52 -0.40 -1.28 -6.20
N TRP A 53 -1.07 -1.34 -5.05
CA TRP A 53 -1.38 -0.16 -4.26
C TRP A 53 -0.13 0.60 -3.79
N LEU A 54 0.89 -0.10 -3.32
CA LEU A 54 2.19 0.50 -2.96
C LEU A 54 2.85 1.19 -4.15
N THR A 55 2.76 0.58 -5.34
CA THR A 55 3.31 1.14 -6.58
C THR A 55 2.58 2.41 -6.98
N GLU A 56 1.25 2.38 -7.04
CA GLU A 56 0.42 3.54 -7.42
C GLU A 56 0.56 4.69 -6.42
N THR A 57 0.61 4.40 -5.12
CA THR A 57 0.85 5.44 -4.10
C THR A 57 2.27 5.99 -4.12
N GLY A 58 3.26 5.18 -4.53
CA GLY A 58 4.62 5.62 -4.81
C GLY A 58 4.65 6.64 -5.96
N THR A 59 4.04 6.28 -7.09
CA THR A 59 3.89 7.16 -8.26
C THR A 59 3.16 8.46 -7.91
N LEU A 60 2.05 8.38 -7.18
CA LEU A 60 1.30 9.56 -6.77
C LEU A 60 2.14 10.52 -5.91
N ARG A 61 2.92 9.98 -4.96
CA ARG A 61 3.80 10.77 -4.10
C ARG A 61 4.90 11.47 -4.91
N GLN A 62 5.50 10.76 -5.86
CA GLN A 62 6.50 11.33 -6.76
C GLN A 62 5.91 12.46 -7.61
N GLN A 63 4.75 12.25 -8.23
CA GLN A 63 4.07 13.29 -9.00
C GLN A 63 3.69 14.50 -8.15
N PHE A 64 3.16 14.29 -6.95
CA PHE A 64 2.86 15.38 -6.03
C PHE A 64 4.10 16.21 -5.73
N LYS A 65 5.24 15.55 -5.47
CA LYS A 65 6.51 16.23 -5.21
C LYS A 65 6.96 17.04 -6.43
N LEU A 66 6.93 16.48 -7.63
CA LEU A 66 7.30 17.18 -8.85
C LEU A 66 6.45 18.44 -9.05
N LEU A 67 5.13 18.33 -8.89
CA LEU A 67 4.22 19.48 -9.03
C LEU A 67 4.41 20.54 -7.95
N VAL A 68 4.88 20.15 -6.75
CA VAL A 68 5.29 21.11 -5.72
C VAL A 68 6.59 21.81 -6.09
N ASP A 69 7.59 21.05 -6.56
CA ASP A 69 8.90 21.58 -6.95
C ASP A 69 8.77 22.54 -8.16
N GLU A 70 7.83 22.29 -9.07
CA GLU A 70 7.46 23.15 -10.20
C GLU A 70 6.60 24.38 -9.79
N GLY A 71 6.08 24.41 -8.57
CA GLY A 71 5.18 25.47 -8.09
C GLY A 71 3.73 25.34 -8.56
N THR A 72 3.38 24.29 -9.32
CA THR A 72 2.00 23.98 -9.72
C THR A 72 1.12 23.65 -8.52
N ILE A 73 1.67 22.97 -7.51
CA ILE A 73 1.05 22.80 -6.19
C ILE A 73 1.77 23.68 -5.18
N VAL A 74 1.02 24.57 -4.55
CA VAL A 74 1.51 25.43 -3.48
C VAL A 74 1.15 24.82 -2.14
N LEU A 75 2.17 24.59 -1.32
CA LEU A 75 1.98 24.18 0.07
C LEU A 75 1.63 25.40 0.90
N ALA A 76 0.61 25.30 1.76
CA ALA A 76 0.27 26.35 2.71
C ALA A 76 1.40 26.55 3.74
N ARG A 77 2.34 27.45 3.43
CA ARG A 77 3.33 28.02 4.36
C ARG A 77 3.05 29.51 4.64
N ASN A 78 1.80 29.95 4.53
CA ASN A 78 1.39 31.31 4.87
C ASN A 78 0.58 31.30 6.19
N PRO A 79 1.05 31.95 7.27
CA PRO A 79 0.35 32.06 8.56
C PRO A 79 -1.08 32.61 8.45
N GLU A 80 -1.39 33.40 7.41
CA GLU A 80 -2.74 33.93 7.17
C GLU A 80 -3.72 32.86 6.68
N ALA A 81 -3.24 31.86 5.92
CA ALA A 81 -4.05 30.74 5.46
C ALA A 81 -4.42 29.79 6.62
N GLU A 82 -3.55 29.66 7.62
CA GLU A 82 -3.81 28.83 8.82
C GLU A 82 -4.99 29.36 9.66
N ARG A 83 -5.13 30.69 9.76
CA ARG A 83 -6.24 31.33 10.48
C ARG A 83 -7.58 31.15 9.78
N LYS A 84 -7.61 31.14 8.44
CA LYS A 84 -8.85 31.03 7.66
C LYS A 84 -9.40 29.59 7.60
N PHE A 85 -8.54 28.58 7.74
CA PHE A 85 -8.90 27.15 7.58
C PHE A 85 -8.70 26.29 8.85
N GLN A 86 -8.81 26.89 10.05
CA GLN A 86 -8.76 26.17 11.34
C GLN A 86 -7.53 25.25 11.49
N GLY A 87 -6.36 25.68 11.01
CA GLY A 87 -5.11 24.91 11.17
C GLY A 87 -4.94 23.70 10.25
N LYS A 88 -5.86 23.41 9.32
CA LYS A 88 -5.64 22.36 8.30
C LYS A 88 -4.89 22.93 7.10
N ARG A 89 -3.57 22.67 7.03
CA ARG A 89 -2.67 23.08 5.93
C ARG A 89 -2.89 22.22 4.69
N PHE A 90 -3.91 22.51 3.89
CA PHE A 90 -4.14 21.76 2.65
C PHE A 90 -3.30 22.32 1.49
N PRO A 91 -2.70 21.46 0.65
CA PRO A 91 -2.07 21.88 -0.59
C PRO A 91 -3.11 22.42 -1.57
N VAL A 92 -2.74 23.42 -2.36
CA VAL A 92 -3.62 24.04 -3.38
C VAL A 92 -2.92 24.13 -4.73
N CYS A 93 -3.69 24.18 -5.82
CA CYS A 93 -3.17 24.52 -7.14
C CYS A 93 -2.69 25.98 -7.15
N GLY A 94 -1.48 26.24 -7.63
CA GLY A 94 -0.92 27.59 -7.74
C GLY A 94 -1.66 28.49 -8.74
N ALA A 95 -2.30 27.91 -9.77
CA ALA A 95 -2.99 28.67 -10.82
C ALA A 95 -4.42 29.08 -10.43
N CYS A 96 -5.21 28.14 -9.87
CA CYS A 96 -6.64 28.38 -9.60
C CYS A 96 -7.05 28.20 -8.13
N ALA A 97 -6.09 28.03 -7.21
CA ALA A 97 -6.31 27.81 -5.79
C ALA A 97 -7.19 26.59 -5.42
N PHE A 98 -7.43 25.68 -6.38
CA PHE A 98 -8.14 24.44 -6.14
C PHE A 98 -7.47 23.61 -5.04
N GLN A 99 -8.22 23.14 -4.05
CA GLN A 99 -7.68 22.33 -2.96
C GLN A 99 -7.27 20.95 -3.48
N VAL A 100 -5.99 20.61 -3.35
CA VAL A 100 -5.47 19.32 -3.81
C VAL A 100 -5.78 18.25 -2.75
N PRO A 101 -6.58 17.23 -3.10
CA PRO A 101 -6.84 16.09 -2.23
C PRO A 101 -5.53 15.34 -1.94
N ARG A 102 -5.34 14.92 -0.69
CA ARG A 102 -4.30 13.95 -0.32
C ARG A 102 -4.94 12.60 -0.07
N LEU A 103 -4.20 11.51 -0.30
CA LEU A 103 -4.64 10.20 0.12
C LEU A 103 -4.29 10.02 1.60
N GLU A 104 -5.33 9.87 2.42
CA GLU A 104 -5.23 9.44 3.81
C GLU A 104 -5.76 8.01 3.85
N PHE A 105 -4.85 7.05 4.06
CA PHE A 105 -5.15 5.63 4.15
C PHE A 105 -4.71 5.14 5.53
N SER A 106 -5.44 5.57 6.56
CA SER A 106 -5.09 5.30 7.96
C SER A 106 -5.31 3.84 8.38
N ASP A 107 -5.90 3.01 7.53
CA ASP A 107 -6.41 1.70 7.93
C ASP A 107 -5.33 0.61 7.97
N PHE A 108 -4.16 0.87 7.38
CA PHE A 108 -3.04 -0.07 7.33
C PHE A 108 -1.87 0.41 8.17
N ARG A 109 -1.37 -0.44 9.05
CA ARG A 109 -0.17 -0.17 9.85
C ARG A 109 0.65 -1.44 10.05
N TRP A 110 1.96 -1.28 10.17
CA TRP A 110 2.84 -2.36 10.63
C TRP A 110 2.95 -2.26 12.16
N ASP A 111 2.86 -3.39 12.85
CA ASP A 111 3.13 -3.43 14.29
C ASP A 111 4.62 -3.63 14.60
N GLU A 112 4.96 -3.69 15.88
CA GLU A 112 6.35 -3.86 16.34
C GLU A 112 6.95 -5.21 15.95
N SER A 113 6.12 -6.21 15.62
CA SER A 113 6.54 -7.53 15.16
C SER A 113 6.77 -7.61 13.66
N GLY A 114 6.44 -6.53 12.93
CA GLY A 114 6.47 -6.52 11.47
C GLY A 114 5.27 -7.22 10.85
N GLU A 115 4.17 -7.43 11.59
CA GLU A 115 2.90 -7.89 11.04
C GLU A 115 2.09 -6.71 10.51
N LEU A 116 1.45 -6.90 9.35
CA LEU A 116 0.55 -5.93 8.77
C LEU A 116 -0.82 -6.03 9.46
N LEU A 117 -1.26 -4.95 10.09
CA LEU A 117 -2.58 -4.82 10.70
C LEU A 117 -3.51 -4.02 9.79
N PHE A 118 -4.78 -4.44 9.73
CA PHE A 118 -5.87 -3.69 9.12
C PHE A 118 -6.90 -3.35 10.20
N GLN A 119 -7.16 -2.06 10.42
CA GLN A 119 -8.07 -1.58 11.49
C GLN A 119 -7.76 -2.22 12.86
N ASP A 120 -6.47 -2.26 13.21
CA ASP A 120 -5.94 -2.86 14.44
C ASP A 120 -6.20 -4.37 14.61
N ARG A 121 -6.56 -5.06 13.52
CA ARG A 121 -6.71 -6.52 13.50
C ARG A 121 -5.58 -7.16 12.70
N PRO A 122 -4.98 -8.25 13.21
CA PRO A 122 -4.00 -9.02 12.46
C PRO A 122 -4.68 -9.63 11.23
N LEU A 123 -3.98 -9.58 10.10
CA LEU A 123 -4.43 -10.26 8.90
C LEU A 123 -4.26 -11.77 9.05
N PRO A 124 -5.19 -12.59 8.53
CA PRO A 124 -5.02 -14.03 8.53
C PRO A 124 -3.73 -14.36 7.75
N VAL A 125 -2.72 -14.83 8.49
CA VAL A 125 -1.45 -15.22 7.90
C VAL A 125 -1.76 -16.42 7.00
N PRO A 126 -1.50 -16.36 5.68
CA PRO A 126 -1.55 -17.57 4.88
C PRO A 126 -0.61 -18.56 5.53
N ALA A 127 -1.02 -19.84 5.62
CA ALA A 127 -0.11 -20.90 6.03
C ALA A 127 1.08 -20.88 5.07
N SER A 128 2.14 -20.15 5.46
CA SER A 128 3.41 -20.15 4.78
C SER A 128 3.86 -21.59 4.82
N GLN A 129 3.99 -22.17 3.63
CA GLN A 129 4.52 -23.50 3.42
C GLN A 129 5.71 -23.68 4.36
N THR A 130 5.53 -24.52 5.38
CA THR A 130 6.60 -24.93 6.25
C THR A 130 7.68 -25.49 5.33
N PRO A 131 8.92 -24.97 5.33
CA PRO A 131 9.99 -25.66 4.63
C PRO A 131 10.01 -27.07 5.20
N ALA A 132 9.83 -28.07 4.34
CA ALA A 132 9.87 -29.47 4.74
C ALA A 132 11.12 -29.65 5.59
N SER A 133 10.92 -29.93 6.89
CA SER A 133 12.00 -30.25 7.80
C SER A 133 12.71 -31.46 7.19
N GLN A 134 13.87 -31.22 6.57
CA GLN A 134 14.74 -32.29 6.13
C GLN A 134 15.11 -33.07 7.38
N THR A 135 14.58 -34.28 7.47
CA THR A 135 14.93 -35.25 8.49
C THR A 135 16.40 -35.57 8.29
N PRO A 136 17.25 -35.53 9.34
CA PRO A 136 18.59 -36.06 9.23
C PRO A 136 18.46 -37.58 9.18
N GLU A 137 18.66 -38.20 8.01
CA GLU A 137 18.88 -39.64 7.93
C GLU A 137 20.27 -39.94 8.51
N ALA A 138 20.25 -40.45 9.73
CA ALA A 138 21.36 -41.15 10.34
C ALA A 138 21.41 -42.60 9.85
N ASP A 139 22.62 -43.06 9.56
CA ASP A 139 23.13 -44.43 9.56
C ASP A 139 22.53 -45.50 8.63
N ALA A 140 23.38 -45.98 7.71
CA ALA A 140 23.56 -47.41 7.46
C ALA A 140 24.92 -47.71 6.77
N VAL A 141 25.87 -48.20 7.57
CA VAL A 141 27.02 -48.99 7.11
C VAL A 141 26.52 -50.36 6.62
N PRO A 142 27.09 -50.96 5.56
CA PRO A 142 27.85 -52.19 5.82
C PRO A 142 29.16 -52.30 5.03
N ALA A 143 30.09 -53.02 5.65
CA ALA A 143 31.37 -53.47 5.14
C ALA A 143 31.23 -54.55 4.04
N SER A 144 32.24 -54.61 3.15
CA SER A 144 32.79 -55.77 2.39
C SER A 144 33.31 -55.20 1.05
N GLY A 145 34.58 -55.26 0.67
CA GLY A 145 35.50 -56.39 0.69
C GLY A 145 35.75 -56.80 -0.76
N ALA A 146 36.91 -56.44 -1.34
CA ALA A 146 37.44 -57.08 -2.55
C ALA A 146 38.93 -56.73 -2.73
N THR A 147 39.76 -57.69 -2.38
CA THR A 147 41.13 -57.88 -2.85
C THR A 147 41.09 -58.48 -4.25
N ILE A 148 41.82 -57.93 -5.22
CA ILE A 148 42.75 -58.64 -6.13
C ILE A 148 43.88 -57.65 -6.47
#